data_AF-A0A8T3ANH2-F1
#
_entry.id   AF-A0A8T3ANH2-F1
#
_cell.length_a   1.000
_cell.length_b   1.000
_cell.length_c   1.000
_cell.angle_alpha   90.00
_cell.angle_beta   90.00
_cell.angle_gamma   90.00
#
_symmetry.space_group_name_H-M   'P 1'
#
loop_
_entity.id
_entity.type
_entity.pdbx_description
1 polymer ?
#
loop_
_entity_poly.entity_id
_entity_poly.type
_entity_poly.pdbx_seq_one_letter_code
_entity_poly.pdbx_strand_id
1 'polypeptide(L)'
;MAALTIVLLLLANSVAFASSLELHFYRKTCPKAEIIVRAVLHRHIQQDPSIPARLLRLHFHDCFTTGCDGSILIDSTDDNIAEKEAPPNFSLRGFEVIDDIKTELEKVCPGIVSCADILALATRDSVAFSGGFSYALRTGRRDGTVSRMADFHIPSPSITVSQALADFQRIKLDLVDLTTLLGAHSIGFCHCGFFIDRLYNFNGTGLPDHEMDSNLLNRLRQKCPASTLQNISIDPNIFMNEGTLTPFKLDQSFFQNVLNAKAILQLDQQLAFTNVTNKIVSRYVDRPNLFRKQFSQSMIKLGEVNVLTGKEGEIRLNCRRVNK
;
A
#
# COMPACT_ATOMS: atom_id res chain seq x y z
N MET A 1 -50.22 -47.70 -26.98
CA MET A 1 -49.26 -47.09 -27.92
C MET A 1 -48.67 -45.87 -27.24
N ALA A 2 -47.41 -46.00 -26.84
CA ALA A 2 -46.67 -45.01 -26.09
C ALA A 2 -46.13 -43.92 -27.02
N ALA A 3 -46.16 -42.66 -26.56
CA ALA A 3 -45.27 -41.62 -27.05
C ALA A 3 -45.02 -40.66 -25.90
N LEU A 4 -44.05 -41.03 -25.06
CA LEU A 4 -43.53 -40.24 -23.96
C LEU A 4 -42.38 -39.39 -24.54
N THR A 5 -42.64 -38.13 -24.90
CA THR A 5 -41.60 -37.17 -25.27
C THR A 5 -40.99 -36.59 -24.00
N ILE A 6 -39.90 -37.21 -23.54
CA ILE A 6 -39.02 -36.66 -22.51
C ILE A 6 -38.24 -35.51 -23.15
N VAL A 7 -38.61 -34.27 -22.82
CA VAL A 7 -37.77 -33.10 -23.07
C VAL A 7 -36.63 -33.16 -22.06
N LEU A 8 -35.47 -33.61 -22.54
CA LEU A 8 -34.22 -33.57 -21.80
C LEU A 8 -33.78 -32.10 -21.68
N LEU A 9 -34.14 -31.45 -20.56
CA LEU A 9 -33.49 -30.21 -20.13
C LEU A 9 -32.02 -30.52 -19.83
N LEU A 10 -31.17 -30.32 -20.82
CA LEU A 10 -29.74 -30.13 -20.61
C LEU A 10 -29.58 -28.82 -19.82
N LEU A 11 -29.66 -28.93 -18.50
CA LEU A 11 -29.06 -27.95 -17.60
C LEU A 11 -27.56 -28.00 -17.87
N ALA A 12 -27.10 -27.15 -18.79
CA ALA A 12 -25.71 -26.76 -18.87
C ALA A 12 -25.40 -26.07 -17.54
N ASN A 13 -24.95 -26.87 -16.57
CA ASN A 13 -24.21 -26.41 -15.41
C ASN A 13 -22.94 -25.75 -15.95
N SER A 14 -23.07 -24.51 -16.39
CA SER A 14 -21.96 -23.58 -16.43
C SER A 14 -21.62 -23.34 -14.97
N VAL A 15 -20.79 -24.23 -14.42
CA VAL A 15 -20.03 -23.95 -13.22
C VAL A 15 -19.22 -22.71 -13.58
N ALA A 16 -19.74 -21.54 -13.22
CA ALA A 16 -18.96 -20.33 -13.25
C ALA A 16 -17.84 -20.56 -12.24
N PHE A 17 -16.69 -21.03 -12.73
CA PHE A 17 -15.48 -21.05 -11.93
C PHE A 17 -15.23 -19.61 -11.51
N ALA A 18 -15.52 -19.30 -10.25
CA ALA A 18 -14.94 -18.13 -9.61
C ALA A 18 -13.43 -18.32 -9.73
N SER A 19 -12.82 -17.55 -10.63
CA SER A 19 -11.39 -17.65 -10.92
C SER A 19 -10.63 -17.06 -9.75
N SER A 20 -10.30 -17.86 -8.74
CA SER A 20 -9.46 -17.40 -7.62
C SER A 20 -8.11 -16.88 -8.11
N LEU A 21 -7.42 -16.07 -7.29
CA LEU A 21 -6.04 -15.70 -7.59
C LEU A 21 -5.15 -16.95 -7.66
N GLU A 22 -4.24 -16.99 -8.63
CA GLU A 22 -3.36 -18.12 -8.88
C GLU A 22 -1.90 -17.70 -9.02
N LEU A 23 -0.99 -18.58 -8.63
CA LEU A 23 0.41 -18.42 -9.00
C LEU A 23 0.56 -18.60 -10.51
N HIS A 24 1.28 -17.66 -11.14
CA HIS A 24 1.54 -17.67 -12.58
C HIS A 24 0.26 -17.62 -13.44
N PHE A 25 -0.76 -16.86 -13.01
CA PHE A 25 -2.03 -16.68 -13.72
C PHE A 25 -1.84 -16.35 -15.22
N TYR A 26 -0.88 -15.47 -15.54
CA TYR A 26 -0.61 -15.02 -16.91
C TYR A 26 0.29 -15.95 -17.74
N ARG A 27 0.72 -17.12 -17.24
CA ARG A 27 1.72 -17.97 -17.91
C ARG A 27 1.35 -18.42 -19.33
N LYS A 28 0.06 -18.46 -19.66
CA LYS A 28 -0.44 -18.84 -21.00
C LYS A 28 -0.85 -17.64 -21.84
N THR A 29 -1.42 -16.60 -21.23
CA THR A 29 -2.04 -15.47 -21.93
C THR A 29 -1.09 -14.28 -22.10
N CYS A 30 -0.22 -14.04 -21.12
CA CYS A 30 0.86 -13.06 -21.23
C CYS A 30 2.13 -13.56 -20.50
N PRO A 31 2.87 -14.53 -21.08
CA PRO A 31 4.00 -15.18 -20.40
C PRO A 31 5.13 -14.23 -19.97
N LYS A 32 5.20 -13.04 -20.60
CA LYS A 32 6.20 -12.01 -20.31
C LYS A 32 5.75 -10.96 -19.30
N ALA A 33 4.51 -11.06 -18.77
CA ALA A 33 3.91 -10.01 -17.94
C ALA A 33 4.80 -9.58 -16.77
N GLU A 34 5.18 -10.52 -15.89
CA GLU A 34 5.99 -10.21 -14.71
C GLU A 34 7.39 -9.70 -15.06
N ILE A 35 7.99 -10.19 -16.16
CA ILE A 35 9.31 -9.73 -16.63
C ILE A 35 9.22 -8.28 -17.10
N ILE A 36 8.18 -7.92 -17.83
CA ILE A 36 7.95 -6.54 -18.30
C ILE A 36 7.73 -5.62 -17.12
N VAL A 37 6.84 -5.98 -16.18
CA VAL A 37 6.59 -5.22 -14.94
C VAL A 37 7.90 -4.93 -14.21
N ARG A 38 8.69 -5.99 -13.95
CA ARG A 38 9.97 -5.88 -13.24
C ARG A 38 10.97 -5.00 -13.97
N ALA A 39 11.08 -5.13 -15.29
CA ALA A 39 12.04 -4.39 -16.11
C ALA A 39 11.72 -2.90 -16.19
N VAL A 40 10.44 -2.54 -16.37
CA VAL A 40 10.00 -1.13 -16.39
C VAL A 40 10.20 -0.52 -15.00
N LEU A 41 9.74 -1.20 -13.95
CA LEU A 41 9.93 -0.75 -12.56
C LEU A 41 11.41 -0.50 -12.24
N HIS A 42 12.29 -1.44 -12.60
CA HIS A 42 13.72 -1.30 -12.35
C HIS A 42 14.30 -0.04 -13.00
N ARG A 43 13.86 0.33 -14.22
CA ARG A 43 14.29 1.58 -14.87
C ARG A 43 13.87 2.81 -14.07
N HIS A 44 12.64 2.86 -13.55
CA HIS A 44 12.21 3.96 -12.69
C HIS A 44 12.99 4.02 -11.38
N ILE A 45 13.27 2.88 -10.74
CA ILE A 45 14.06 2.83 -9.50
C ILE A 45 15.49 3.34 -9.70
N GLN A 46 16.11 3.05 -10.85
CA GLN A 46 17.46 3.56 -11.17
C GLN A 46 17.48 5.09 -11.34
N GLN A 47 16.36 5.70 -11.71
CA GLN A 47 16.23 7.16 -11.84
C GLN A 47 15.80 7.82 -10.53
N ASP A 48 14.93 7.16 -9.77
CA ASP A 48 14.39 7.65 -8.51
C ASP A 48 14.31 6.50 -7.48
N PRO A 49 15.24 6.45 -6.50
CA PRO A 49 15.27 5.38 -5.50
C PRO A 49 14.09 5.42 -4.52
N SER A 50 13.23 6.45 -4.56
CA SER A 50 12.04 6.54 -3.70
C SER A 50 10.80 5.82 -4.25
N ILE A 51 10.84 5.36 -5.51
CA ILE A 51 9.73 4.63 -6.16
C ILE A 51 9.22 3.45 -5.32
N PRO A 52 10.08 2.61 -4.67
CA PRO A 52 9.59 1.51 -3.85
C PRO A 52 8.68 1.96 -2.70
N ALA A 53 9.03 3.06 -2.02
CA ALA A 53 8.23 3.59 -0.93
C ALA A 53 6.88 4.13 -1.43
N ARG A 54 6.89 4.81 -2.59
CA ARG A 54 5.67 5.32 -3.24
C ARG A 54 4.70 4.20 -3.61
N LEU A 55 5.21 3.13 -4.21
CA LEU A 55 4.38 1.99 -4.64
C LEU A 55 3.85 1.18 -3.47
N LEU A 56 4.65 0.98 -2.41
CA LEU A 56 4.18 0.37 -1.16
C LEU A 56 3.00 1.13 -0.57
N ARG A 57 3.11 2.47 -0.49
CA ARG A 57 2.02 3.32 0.00
C ARG A 57 0.82 3.29 -0.95
N LEU A 58 1.03 3.38 -2.26
CA LEU A 58 -0.06 3.34 -3.24
C LEU A 58 -0.85 2.03 -3.17
N HIS A 59 -0.17 0.88 -3.05
CA HIS A 59 -0.83 -0.42 -2.91
C HIS A 59 -1.56 -0.58 -1.58
N PHE A 60 -1.00 -0.06 -0.48
CA PHE A 60 -1.73 0.00 0.79
C PHE A 60 -3.02 0.81 0.67
N HIS A 61 -2.95 2.00 0.07
CA HIS A 61 -4.12 2.87 -0.09
C HIS A 61 -5.21 2.26 -0.99
N ASP A 62 -4.84 1.51 -2.04
CA ASP A 62 -5.76 0.71 -2.86
C ASP A 62 -6.47 -0.33 -1.99
N CYS A 63 -5.69 -1.24 -1.40
CA CYS A 63 -6.20 -2.41 -0.71
C CYS A 63 -7.02 -2.11 0.54
N PHE A 64 -6.77 -0.98 1.22
CA PHE A 64 -7.39 -0.70 2.52
C PHE A 64 -8.81 -0.14 2.42
N THR A 65 -9.17 0.48 1.28
CA THR A 65 -10.44 1.19 1.12
C THR A 65 -11.55 0.24 0.67
N THR A 66 -11.53 -0.15 -0.60
CA THR A 66 -12.53 -1.03 -1.23
C THR A 66 -11.98 -2.43 -1.51
N GLY A 67 -10.66 -2.58 -1.55
CA GLY A 67 -9.98 -3.82 -1.88
C GLY A 67 -8.85 -3.56 -2.87
N CYS A 68 -8.05 -4.58 -3.15
CA CYS A 68 -6.96 -4.46 -4.12
C CYS A 68 -7.50 -4.59 -5.55
N ASP A 69 -8.25 -3.59 -6.02
CA ASP A 69 -8.92 -3.57 -7.33
C ASP A 69 -8.42 -2.44 -8.24
N GLY A 70 -7.39 -1.70 -7.82
CA GLY A 70 -6.83 -0.59 -8.58
C GLY A 70 -7.74 0.63 -8.67
N SER A 71 -8.80 0.74 -7.87
CA SER A 71 -9.71 1.90 -7.86
C SER A 71 -8.95 3.21 -7.58
N ILE A 72 -7.91 3.17 -6.76
CA ILE A 72 -7.07 4.35 -6.44
C ILE A 72 -6.39 4.94 -7.68
N LEU A 73 -6.25 4.16 -8.76
CA LEU A 73 -5.59 4.59 -9.99
C LEU A 73 -6.50 5.44 -10.89
N ILE A 74 -7.82 5.42 -10.68
CA ILE A 74 -8.81 6.17 -11.47
C ILE A 74 -8.68 7.68 -11.19
N ASP A 75 -8.70 8.49 -12.25
CA ASP A 75 -8.75 9.96 -12.16
C ASP A 75 -10.20 10.46 -12.05
N SER A 76 -10.38 11.62 -11.44
CA SER A 76 -11.68 12.29 -11.35
C SER A 76 -12.25 12.63 -12.72
N THR A 77 -13.58 12.65 -12.81
CA THR A 77 -14.34 13.12 -13.98
C THR A 77 -15.27 14.26 -13.55
N ASP A 78 -15.93 14.91 -14.51
CA ASP A 78 -16.87 16.00 -14.21
C ASP A 78 -17.99 15.58 -13.23
N ASP A 79 -18.42 14.31 -13.28
CA ASP A 79 -19.50 13.78 -12.46
C ASP A 79 -19.02 12.97 -11.24
N ASN A 80 -17.70 12.78 -11.06
CA ASN A 80 -17.16 11.92 -10.02
C ASN A 80 -15.80 12.39 -9.49
N ILE A 81 -15.75 12.67 -8.18
CA ILE A 81 -14.51 12.97 -7.47
C ILE A 81 -13.88 11.65 -7.01
N ALA A 82 -12.75 11.29 -7.62
CA ALA A 82 -12.06 10.02 -7.38
C ALA A 82 -11.34 9.99 -6.02
N GLU A 83 -10.92 8.80 -5.60
CA GLU A 83 -10.18 8.59 -4.34
C GLU A 83 -8.91 9.44 -4.26
N LYS A 84 -8.26 9.75 -5.39
CA LYS A 84 -7.06 10.58 -5.43
C LYS A 84 -7.24 11.95 -4.79
N GLU A 85 -8.47 12.46 -4.76
CA GLU A 85 -8.80 13.76 -4.18
C GLU A 85 -9.06 13.68 -2.66
N ALA A 86 -9.01 12.50 -2.06
CA ALA A 86 -9.08 12.38 -0.61
C ALA A 86 -7.84 13.01 0.03
N PRO A 87 -7.95 13.73 1.17
CA PRO A 87 -6.83 14.45 1.75
C PRO A 87 -5.53 13.62 1.98
N PRO A 88 -5.59 12.35 2.43
CA PRO A 88 -4.38 11.54 2.56
C PRO A 88 -3.72 11.19 1.23
N ASN A 89 -4.45 11.29 0.11
CA ASN A 89 -4.05 10.87 -1.22
C ASN A 89 -3.39 11.96 -2.06
N PHE A 90 -3.52 13.24 -1.69
CA PHE A 90 -2.83 14.34 -2.38
C PHE A 90 -1.30 14.18 -2.44
N SER A 91 -0.73 13.43 -1.49
CA SER A 91 0.70 13.11 -1.42
C SER A 91 1.07 11.77 -2.08
N LEU A 92 0.11 11.00 -2.62
CA LEU A 92 0.42 9.78 -3.36
C LEU A 92 1.14 10.10 -4.67
N ARG A 93 2.09 9.24 -5.02
CA ARG A 93 2.94 9.35 -6.22
C ARG A 93 3.20 7.94 -6.77
N GLY A 94 3.76 7.82 -7.98
CA GLY A 94 4.08 6.54 -8.61
C GLY A 94 3.01 6.03 -9.58
N PHE A 95 1.94 6.81 -9.83
CA PHE A 95 0.92 6.48 -10.83
C PHE A 95 1.52 6.35 -12.23
N GLU A 96 2.47 7.20 -12.57
CA GLU A 96 3.21 7.20 -13.84
C GLU A 96 3.96 5.90 -14.09
N VAL A 97 4.48 5.25 -13.03
CA VAL A 97 5.15 3.95 -13.16
C VAL A 97 4.15 2.88 -13.58
N ILE A 98 2.93 2.93 -13.02
CA ILE A 98 1.86 2.00 -13.36
C ILE A 98 1.41 2.22 -14.81
N ASP A 99 1.29 3.47 -15.25
CA ASP A 99 0.94 3.83 -16.62
C ASP A 99 1.97 3.34 -17.64
N ASP A 100 3.26 3.51 -17.34
CA ASP A 100 4.35 3.06 -18.22
C ASP A 100 4.42 1.53 -18.30
N ILE A 101 4.23 0.84 -17.17
CA ILE A 101 4.12 -0.63 -17.16
C ILE A 101 2.92 -1.08 -17.99
N LYS A 102 1.76 -0.45 -17.79
CA LYS A 102 0.53 -0.78 -18.53
C LYS A 102 0.72 -0.58 -20.03
N THR A 103 1.34 0.53 -20.42
CA THR A 103 1.63 0.84 -21.83
C THR A 103 2.49 -0.23 -22.48
N GLU A 104 3.54 -0.72 -21.80
CA GLU A 104 4.38 -1.79 -22.35
C GLU A 104 3.67 -3.15 -22.39
N LEU A 105 2.83 -3.44 -21.39
CA LEU A 105 2.04 -4.68 -21.38
C LEU A 105 1.00 -4.69 -22.49
N GLU A 106 0.29 -3.58 -22.73
CA GLU A 106 -0.71 -3.49 -23.80
C GLU A 106 -0.11 -3.63 -25.20
N LYS A 107 1.16 -3.29 -25.41
CA LYS A 107 1.87 -3.57 -26.68
C LYS A 107 2.11 -5.07 -26.90
N VAL A 108 2.29 -5.83 -25.82
CA VAL A 108 2.71 -7.25 -25.88
C VAL A 108 1.51 -8.19 -25.76
N CYS A 109 0.56 -7.88 -24.88
CA CYS A 109 -0.60 -8.70 -24.59
C CYS A 109 -1.83 -7.80 -24.32
N PRO A 110 -2.43 -7.23 -25.38
CA PRO A 110 -3.52 -6.27 -25.27
C PRO A 110 -4.70 -6.82 -24.47
N GLY A 111 -5.19 -6.05 -23.49
CA GLY A 111 -6.39 -6.38 -22.70
C GLY A 111 -6.25 -7.59 -21.79
N ILE A 112 -5.03 -8.04 -21.46
CA ILE A 112 -4.82 -9.24 -20.64
C ILE A 112 -4.56 -8.93 -19.17
N VAL A 113 -3.66 -7.99 -18.88
CA VAL A 113 -3.16 -7.76 -17.51
C VAL A 113 -3.88 -6.56 -16.87
N SER A 114 -4.52 -6.77 -15.73
CA SER A 114 -5.25 -5.72 -15.00
C SER A 114 -4.30 -4.69 -14.38
N CYS A 115 -4.79 -3.48 -14.17
CA CYS A 115 -4.05 -2.45 -13.44
C CYS A 115 -3.85 -2.82 -11.96
N ALA A 116 -4.83 -3.50 -11.35
CA ALA A 116 -4.72 -4.05 -10.00
C ALA A 116 -3.53 -5.02 -9.87
N ASP A 117 -3.36 -5.95 -10.81
CA ASP A 117 -2.20 -6.87 -10.79
C ASP A 117 -0.89 -6.17 -11.14
N ILE A 118 -0.90 -5.14 -11.99
CA ILE A 118 0.30 -4.32 -12.24
C ILE A 118 0.77 -3.67 -10.95
N LEU A 119 -0.14 -3.02 -10.20
CA LEU A 119 0.20 -2.39 -8.93
C LEU A 119 0.73 -3.40 -7.91
N ALA A 120 0.08 -4.56 -7.78
CA ALA A 120 0.51 -5.61 -6.86
C ALA A 120 1.89 -6.20 -7.24
N LEU A 121 2.12 -6.49 -8.52
CA LEU A 121 3.41 -7.00 -9.02
C LEU A 121 4.53 -5.98 -8.88
N ALA A 122 4.28 -4.72 -9.24
CA ALA A 122 5.25 -3.64 -9.09
C ALA A 122 5.61 -3.41 -7.61
N THR A 123 4.64 -3.53 -6.72
CA THR A 123 4.87 -3.41 -5.27
C THR A 123 5.67 -4.59 -4.72
N ARG A 124 5.35 -5.83 -5.12
CA ARG A 124 6.15 -7.01 -4.76
C ARG A 124 7.61 -6.86 -5.16
N ASP A 125 7.85 -6.40 -6.38
CA ASP A 125 9.21 -6.22 -6.88
C ASP A 125 9.91 -5.04 -6.19
N SER A 126 9.18 -3.98 -5.83
CA SER A 126 9.67 -2.87 -5.01
C SER A 126 10.14 -3.31 -3.62
N VAL A 127 9.41 -4.23 -2.97
CA VAL A 127 9.84 -4.84 -1.70
C VAL A 127 11.18 -5.55 -1.89
N ALA A 128 11.33 -6.34 -2.95
CA ALA A 128 12.60 -7.03 -3.22
C ALA A 128 13.75 -6.06 -3.53
N PHE A 129 13.52 -5.03 -4.36
CA PHE A 129 14.54 -4.04 -4.72
C PHE A 129 14.98 -3.17 -3.53
N SER A 130 14.11 -2.95 -2.55
CA SER A 130 14.43 -2.22 -1.32
C SER A 130 15.08 -3.07 -0.22
N GLY A 131 15.30 -4.37 -0.46
CA GLY A 131 16.00 -5.27 0.49
C GLY A 131 15.09 -6.16 1.33
N GLY A 132 13.77 -6.14 1.09
CA GLY A 132 12.84 -7.14 1.58
C GLY A 132 12.99 -8.48 0.87
N PHE A 133 12.33 -9.52 1.39
CA PHE A 133 12.34 -10.82 0.72
C PHE A 133 11.36 -10.84 -0.44
N SER A 134 11.79 -11.40 -1.57
CA SER A 134 10.89 -11.77 -2.65
C SER A 134 9.88 -12.80 -2.17
N TYR A 135 8.67 -12.72 -2.70
CA TYR A 135 7.60 -13.64 -2.34
C TYR A 135 6.75 -13.99 -3.55
N ALA A 136 6.16 -15.19 -3.51
CA ALA A 136 5.25 -15.65 -4.55
C ALA A 136 3.93 -14.88 -4.39
N LEU A 137 3.58 -14.08 -5.39
CA LEU A 137 2.34 -13.32 -5.43
C LEU A 137 1.37 -14.03 -6.38
N ARG A 138 0.15 -14.29 -5.91
CA ARG A 138 -0.95 -14.75 -6.75
C ARG A 138 -1.54 -13.56 -7.52
N THR A 139 -1.77 -13.76 -8.81
CA THR A 139 -2.37 -12.79 -9.74
C THR A 139 -3.69 -13.33 -10.29
N GLY A 140 -4.42 -12.52 -11.06
CA GLY A 140 -5.80 -12.75 -11.48
C GLY A 140 -6.78 -11.72 -10.93
N ARG A 141 -6.30 -10.60 -10.36
CA ARG A 141 -7.16 -9.50 -9.92
C ARG A 141 -7.79 -8.83 -11.15
N ARG A 142 -8.99 -8.32 -10.99
CA ARG A 142 -9.67 -7.47 -11.97
C ARG A 142 -9.79 -6.06 -11.43
N ASP A 143 -9.97 -5.13 -12.36
CA ASP A 143 -10.02 -3.71 -12.07
C ASP A 143 -11.42 -3.28 -11.60
N GLY A 144 -11.47 -2.55 -10.50
CA GLY A 144 -12.67 -1.88 -10.01
C GLY A 144 -13.16 -0.81 -10.99
N THR A 145 -14.48 -0.61 -11.01
CA THR A 145 -15.15 0.37 -11.90
C THR A 145 -15.65 1.60 -11.16
N VAL A 146 -15.37 1.72 -9.86
CA VAL A 146 -15.82 2.81 -9.00
C VAL A 146 -14.62 3.30 -8.20
N SER A 147 -14.40 4.61 -8.18
CA SER A 147 -13.44 5.28 -7.32
C SER A 147 -14.09 6.56 -6.83
N ARG A 148 -14.33 6.68 -5.52
CA ARG A 148 -15.02 7.84 -4.94
C ARG A 148 -14.28 8.31 -3.71
N MET A 149 -13.97 9.60 -3.64
CA MET A 149 -13.38 10.24 -2.47
C MET A 149 -14.18 9.94 -1.19
N ALA A 150 -15.51 9.89 -1.28
CA ALA A 150 -16.40 9.63 -0.15
C ALA A 150 -16.27 8.21 0.44
N ASP A 151 -15.79 7.25 -0.34
CA ASP A 151 -15.57 5.88 0.12
C ASP A 151 -14.17 5.72 0.76
N PHE A 152 -13.26 6.67 0.54
CA PHE A 152 -11.87 6.57 0.95
C PHE A 152 -11.69 6.64 2.48
N HIS A 153 -11.06 5.60 3.05
CA HIS A 153 -10.82 5.54 4.48
C HIS A 153 -9.56 4.72 4.81
N ILE A 154 -8.63 5.33 5.54
CA ILE A 154 -7.42 4.68 6.05
C ILE A 154 -7.13 5.11 7.49
N PRO A 155 -6.32 4.33 8.24
CA PRO A 155 -5.91 4.69 9.59
C PRO A 155 -5.16 6.02 9.60
N SER A 156 -5.55 6.94 10.48
CA SER A 156 -4.84 8.20 10.66
C SER A 156 -3.51 8.00 11.40
N PRO A 157 -2.47 8.79 11.10
CA PRO A 157 -1.17 8.69 11.79
C PRO A 157 -1.22 9.02 13.29
N SER A 158 -2.29 9.68 13.75
CA SER A 158 -2.47 10.17 15.13
C SER A 158 -3.38 9.30 16.01
N ILE A 159 -3.84 8.15 15.49
CA ILE A 159 -4.72 7.25 16.25
C ILE A 159 -3.94 6.31 17.16
N THR A 160 -4.67 5.63 18.06
CA THR A 160 -4.08 4.61 18.92
C THR A 160 -3.84 3.29 18.19
N VAL A 161 -2.92 2.46 18.70
CA VAL A 161 -2.70 1.08 18.19
C VAL A 161 -3.99 0.27 18.22
N SER A 162 -4.86 0.46 19.23
CA SER A 162 -6.14 -0.25 19.30
C SER A 162 -7.12 0.17 18.20
N GLN A 163 -7.15 1.46 17.85
CA GLN A 163 -7.98 1.97 16.75
C GLN A 163 -7.44 1.47 15.40
N ALA A 164 -6.12 1.56 15.18
CA ALA A 164 -5.49 1.02 13.99
C ALA A 164 -5.72 -0.50 13.85
N LEU A 165 -5.69 -1.25 14.95
CA LEU A 165 -6.01 -2.68 14.93
C LEU A 165 -7.47 -2.93 14.52
N ALA A 166 -8.42 -2.16 15.03
CA ALA A 166 -9.82 -2.28 14.64
C ALA A 166 -9.99 -2.03 13.13
N ASP A 167 -9.26 -1.07 12.57
CA ASP A 167 -9.25 -0.79 11.13
C ASP A 167 -8.66 -1.95 10.32
N PHE A 168 -7.50 -2.48 10.73
CA PHE A 168 -6.86 -3.63 10.08
C PHE A 168 -7.73 -4.89 10.15
N GLN A 169 -8.45 -5.10 11.26
CA GLN A 169 -9.36 -6.24 11.42
C GLN A 169 -10.55 -6.19 10.45
N ARG A 170 -11.01 -5.00 10.02
CA ARG A 170 -12.05 -4.87 8.98
C ARG A 170 -11.61 -5.47 7.64
N ILE A 171 -10.32 -5.40 7.33
CA ILE A 171 -9.71 -6.02 6.16
C ILE A 171 -9.03 -7.37 6.48
N LYS A 172 -9.39 -8.00 7.61
CA LYS A 172 -8.93 -9.33 8.05
C LYS A 172 -7.42 -9.44 8.28
N LEU A 173 -6.77 -8.34 8.66
CA LEU A 173 -5.39 -8.31 9.12
C LEU A 173 -5.33 -8.19 10.65
N ASP A 174 -4.37 -8.87 11.26
CA ASP A 174 -4.23 -8.94 12.71
C ASP A 174 -3.18 -7.95 13.27
N LEU A 175 -2.91 -8.01 14.58
CA LEU A 175 -1.93 -7.14 15.24
C LEU A 175 -0.49 -7.39 14.76
N VAL A 176 -0.15 -8.63 14.36
CA VAL A 176 1.15 -8.93 13.77
C VAL A 176 1.23 -8.27 12.41
N ASP A 177 0.19 -8.36 11.59
CA ASP A 177 0.14 -7.71 10.28
C ASP A 177 0.23 -6.19 10.40
N LEU A 178 -0.53 -5.56 11.30
CA LEU A 178 -0.43 -4.12 11.60
C LEU A 178 1.01 -3.72 11.97
N THR A 179 1.58 -4.38 12.99
CA THR A 179 2.93 -4.04 13.49
C THR A 179 3.99 -4.24 12.41
N THR A 180 3.82 -5.28 11.58
CA THR A 180 4.77 -5.62 10.52
C THR A 180 4.69 -4.64 9.35
N LEU A 181 3.48 -4.30 8.89
CA LEU A 181 3.27 -3.44 7.74
C LEU A 181 3.67 -1.98 8.02
N LEU A 182 3.55 -1.51 9.27
CA LEU A 182 4.15 -0.23 9.69
C LEU A 182 5.68 -0.22 9.51
N GLY A 183 6.34 -1.39 9.45
CA GLY A 183 7.75 -1.50 9.06
C GLY A 183 8.09 -0.96 7.67
N ALA A 184 7.10 -0.74 6.79
CA ALA A 184 7.27 -0.03 5.52
C ALA A 184 7.76 1.42 5.74
N HIS A 185 7.50 2.01 6.91
CA HIS A 185 8.00 3.31 7.32
C HIS A 185 9.53 3.34 7.57
N SER A 186 10.25 2.24 7.35
CA SER A 186 11.72 2.26 7.25
C SER A 186 12.23 2.99 6.00
N ILE A 187 11.38 3.20 4.99
CA ILE A 187 11.73 3.85 3.73
C ILE A 187 10.80 5.01 3.36
N GLY A 188 11.31 5.94 2.54
CA GLY A 188 10.51 6.99 1.92
C GLY A 188 10.46 8.29 2.71
N PHE A 189 9.36 9.01 2.57
CA PHE A 189 9.20 10.37 3.07
C PHE A 189 7.90 10.55 3.85
N CYS A 190 7.88 11.56 4.72
CA CYS A 190 6.70 12.01 5.44
C CYS A 190 6.55 13.53 5.29
N HIS A 191 5.33 14.00 5.07
CA HIS A 191 5.04 15.43 5.12
C HIS A 191 4.86 15.89 6.56
N CYS A 192 5.34 17.09 6.89
CA CYS A 192 5.28 17.65 8.24
C CYS A 192 3.83 17.73 8.75
N GLY A 193 2.85 18.02 7.89
CA GLY A 193 1.44 18.09 8.24
C GLY A 193 0.89 16.83 8.93
N PHE A 194 1.51 15.66 8.76
CA PHE A 194 1.07 14.41 9.40
C PHE A 194 1.53 14.24 10.86
N PHE A 195 2.45 15.07 11.35
CA PHE A 195 3.00 14.94 12.71
C PHE A 195 3.35 16.28 13.39
N ILE A 196 3.03 17.40 12.76
CA ILE A 196 3.38 18.74 13.27
C ILE A 196 2.71 19.06 14.61
N ASP A 197 1.56 18.47 14.89
CA ASP A 197 0.90 18.54 16.20
C ASP A 197 1.82 17.99 17.30
N ARG A 198 2.48 16.85 17.06
CA ARG A 198 3.46 16.27 17.99
C ARG A 198 4.63 17.20 18.30
N LEU A 199 4.97 18.12 17.40
CA LEU A 199 6.10 19.03 17.58
C LEU A 199 5.75 20.26 18.41
N TYR A 200 4.49 20.68 18.46
CA TYR A 200 4.13 22.02 18.98
C TYR A 200 2.89 22.05 19.87
N ASN A 201 1.88 21.22 19.60
CA ASN A 201 0.59 21.27 20.29
C ASN A 201 -0.05 19.88 20.37
N PHE A 202 0.67 18.95 20.98
CA PHE A 202 0.27 17.56 21.02
C PHE A 202 -1.00 17.42 21.86
N ASN A 203 -2.05 16.82 21.29
CA ASN A 203 -3.38 16.69 21.91
C ASN A 203 -3.95 18.00 22.49
N GLY A 204 -3.64 19.15 21.90
CA GLY A 204 -4.17 20.44 22.34
C GLY A 204 -3.54 21.01 23.62
N THR A 205 -2.42 20.45 24.09
CA THR A 205 -1.76 20.87 25.33
C THR A 205 -0.92 22.15 25.22
N GLY A 206 -0.64 22.63 24.01
CA GLY A 206 0.32 23.69 23.73
C GLY A 206 1.79 23.27 23.90
N LEU A 207 2.05 21.97 24.10
CA LEU A 207 3.37 21.40 24.32
C LEU A 207 3.67 20.30 23.28
N PRO A 208 4.95 19.99 23.01
CA PRO A 208 5.31 18.85 22.19
C PRO A 208 4.95 17.53 22.87
N ASP A 209 4.90 16.46 22.08
CA ASP A 209 4.76 15.10 22.55
C ASP A 209 5.96 14.72 23.45
N HIS A 210 5.67 14.42 24.72
CA HIS A 210 6.66 14.05 25.73
C HIS A 210 7.29 12.68 25.49
N GLU A 211 6.68 11.85 24.65
CA GLU A 211 7.17 10.52 24.29
C GLU A 211 8.21 10.55 23.14
N MET A 212 8.47 11.72 22.55
CA MET A 212 9.46 11.89 21.48
C MET A 212 10.85 12.23 22.04
N ASP A 213 11.89 11.58 21.50
CA ASP A 213 13.29 11.90 21.77
C ASP A 213 13.57 13.40 21.54
N SER A 214 14.14 14.07 22.54
CA SER A 214 14.34 15.53 22.53
C SER A 214 15.27 15.99 21.40
N ASN A 215 16.26 15.17 21.04
CA ASN A 215 17.14 15.47 19.91
C ASN A 215 16.41 15.33 18.57
N LEU A 216 15.56 14.32 18.42
CA LEU A 216 14.69 14.20 17.25
C LEU A 216 13.72 15.38 17.16
N LEU A 217 13.02 15.72 18.25
CA LEU A 217 12.11 16.86 18.31
C LEU A 217 12.78 18.15 17.82
N ASN A 218 13.99 18.44 18.33
CA ASN A 218 14.74 19.63 17.92
C ASN A 218 15.11 19.62 16.43
N ARG A 219 15.51 18.47 15.88
CA ARG A 219 15.78 18.34 14.44
C ARG A 219 14.53 18.50 13.60
N LEU A 220 13.41 17.88 14.01
CA LEU A 220 12.14 17.97 13.30
C LEU A 220 11.61 19.40 13.29
N ARG A 221 11.70 20.14 14.40
CA ARG A 221 11.31 21.57 14.46
C ARG A 221 12.11 22.48 13.52
N GLN A 222 13.34 22.12 13.17
CA GLN A 222 14.14 22.87 12.18
C GLN A 222 13.64 22.62 10.76
N LYS A 223 13.20 21.39 10.45
CA LYS A 223 12.71 21.00 9.13
C LYS A 223 11.22 21.31 8.93
N CYS A 224 10.46 21.29 10.01
CA CYS A 224 9.03 21.47 10.07
C CYS A 224 8.70 22.64 11.02
N PRO A 225 8.94 23.90 10.62
CA PRO A 225 8.67 25.05 11.46
C PRO A 225 7.17 25.17 11.77
N ALA A 226 6.81 25.80 12.90
CA ALA A 226 5.42 26.04 13.28
C ALA A 226 4.64 26.83 12.22
N SER A 227 5.33 27.55 11.33
CA SER A 227 4.71 28.26 10.22
C SER A 227 4.04 27.37 9.18
N THR A 228 4.43 26.09 9.11
CA THR A 228 3.80 25.09 8.23
C THR A 228 2.31 24.93 8.52
N LEU A 229 1.87 25.15 9.78
CA LEU A 229 0.45 25.13 10.16
C LEU A 229 -0.39 26.20 9.45
N GLN A 230 0.23 27.28 8.96
CA GLN A 230 -0.48 28.36 8.29
C GLN A 230 -0.51 28.23 6.76
N ASN A 231 0.33 27.37 6.17
CA ASN A 231 0.40 27.21 4.71
C ASN A 231 0.71 25.77 4.31
N ILE A 232 -0.33 24.94 4.25
CA ILE A 232 -0.25 23.53 3.84
C ILE A 232 0.23 23.38 2.39
N SER A 233 0.07 24.40 1.54
CA SER A 233 0.55 24.38 0.15
C SER A 233 2.08 24.32 0.03
N ILE A 234 2.82 24.55 1.12
CA ILE A 234 4.28 24.46 1.20
C ILE A 234 4.68 23.45 2.29
N ASP A 235 3.88 22.40 2.52
CA ASP A 235 4.14 21.39 3.54
C ASP A 235 5.46 20.62 3.23
N PRO A 236 6.55 20.86 4.00
CA PRO A 236 7.82 20.23 3.73
C PRO A 236 7.73 18.72 3.90
N ASN A 237 8.55 17.99 3.15
CA ASN A 237 8.76 16.57 3.40
C ASN A 237 10.13 16.30 4.02
N ILE A 238 10.18 15.27 4.83
CA ILE A 238 11.39 14.75 5.47
C ILE A 238 11.50 13.26 5.20
N PHE A 239 12.65 12.65 5.48
CA PHE A 239 12.72 11.20 5.42
C PHE A 239 11.82 10.59 6.49
N MET A 240 11.09 9.54 6.13
CA MET A 240 10.17 8.85 7.05
C MET A 240 10.92 8.24 8.24
N ASN A 241 12.16 7.83 7.99
CA ASN A 241 13.02 7.17 8.95
C ASN A 241 14.27 8.02 9.18
N GLU A 242 14.14 9.08 9.97
CA GLU A 242 15.23 10.02 10.22
C GLU A 242 16.44 9.37 10.91
N GLY A 243 17.64 9.81 10.53
CA GLY A 243 18.90 9.34 11.13
C GLY A 243 19.44 8.02 10.56
N THR A 244 18.74 7.40 9.61
CA THR A 244 19.28 6.28 8.83
C THR A 244 20.18 6.76 7.69
N LEU A 245 21.23 6.00 7.39
CA LEU A 245 22.05 6.21 6.18
C LEU A 245 21.45 5.54 4.94
N THR A 246 20.34 4.81 5.11
CA THR A 246 19.71 4.03 4.04
C THR A 246 18.20 4.31 3.94
N PRO A 247 17.79 5.55 3.57
CA PRO A 247 16.39 5.99 3.61
C PRO A 247 15.46 5.30 2.61
N PHE A 248 16.01 4.43 1.75
CA PHE A 248 15.27 3.63 0.77
C PHE A 248 15.53 2.13 0.89
N LYS A 249 16.09 1.69 2.03
CA LYS A 249 16.27 0.28 2.35
C LYS A 249 15.25 -0.19 3.37
N LEU A 250 14.46 -1.19 3.00
CA LEU A 250 13.52 -1.86 3.86
C LEU A 250 14.28 -2.77 4.84
N ASP A 251 14.46 -2.27 6.06
CA ASP A 251 15.17 -2.97 7.12
C ASP A 251 14.59 -2.66 8.51
N GLN A 252 15.21 -3.20 9.55
CA GLN A 252 14.72 -3.12 10.91
C GLN A 252 14.92 -1.75 11.58
N SER A 253 15.52 -0.76 10.90
CA SER A 253 15.84 0.54 11.50
C SER A 253 14.59 1.31 11.96
N PHE A 254 13.44 1.12 11.31
CA PHE A 254 12.15 1.62 11.80
C PHE A 254 11.86 1.15 13.23
N PHE A 255 11.96 -0.16 13.47
CA PHE A 255 11.72 -0.75 14.79
C PHE A 255 12.76 -0.31 15.82
N GLN A 256 14.01 -0.13 15.39
CA GLN A 256 15.06 0.44 16.24
C GLN A 256 14.70 1.87 16.68
N ASN A 257 14.14 2.68 15.78
CA ASN A 257 13.69 4.03 16.08
C ASN A 257 12.47 4.03 17.01
N VAL A 258 11.51 3.12 16.82
CA VAL A 258 10.39 2.92 17.77
C VAL A 258 10.90 2.68 19.19
N LEU A 259 11.85 1.76 19.40
CA LEU A 259 12.40 1.47 20.72
C LEU A 259 13.19 2.64 21.33
N ASN A 260 13.74 3.51 20.49
CA ASN A 260 14.55 4.65 20.90
C ASN A 260 13.76 5.97 21.01
N ALA A 261 12.43 5.91 21.04
CA ALA A 261 11.56 7.10 21.07
C ALA A 261 11.74 8.03 19.85
N LYS A 262 12.12 7.46 18.70
CA LYS A 262 12.50 8.19 17.48
C LYS A 262 11.57 7.93 16.28
N ALA A 263 10.38 7.37 16.49
CA ALA A 263 9.39 7.24 15.44
C ALA A 263 8.60 8.55 15.26
N ILE A 264 8.41 8.96 14.00
CA ILE A 264 7.91 10.31 13.66
C ILE A 264 6.40 10.41 13.81
N LEU A 265 5.64 9.39 13.41
CA LEU A 265 4.19 9.37 13.58
C LEU A 265 3.82 8.87 14.97
N GLN A 266 2.69 9.35 15.49
CA GLN A 266 2.21 8.96 16.82
C GLN A 266 1.86 7.47 16.87
N LEU A 267 1.14 6.96 15.87
CA LEU A 267 0.79 5.54 15.75
C LEU A 267 2.05 4.66 15.77
N ASP A 268 3.10 5.07 15.06
CA ASP A 268 4.37 4.34 15.03
C ASP A 268 5.02 4.31 16.41
N GLN A 269 5.11 5.47 17.09
CA GLN A 269 5.75 5.56 18.40
C GLN A 269 5.00 4.74 19.47
N GLN A 270 3.68 4.65 19.36
CA GLN A 270 2.85 3.85 20.27
C GLN A 270 3.13 2.35 20.21
N LEU A 271 3.77 1.84 19.15
CA LEU A 271 4.21 0.44 19.10
C LEU A 271 5.18 0.08 20.23
N ALA A 272 5.88 1.07 20.81
CA ALA A 272 6.76 0.88 21.94
C ALA A 272 6.02 0.66 23.28
N PHE A 273 4.76 1.11 23.40
CA PHE A 273 4.08 1.26 24.70
C PHE A 273 3.08 0.16 25.04
N THR A 274 2.74 -0.73 24.09
CA THR A 274 1.97 -1.94 24.43
C THR A 274 2.90 -3.13 24.66
N ASN A 275 2.63 -3.94 25.68
CA ASN A 275 3.44 -5.12 26.01
C ASN A 275 3.56 -6.13 24.84
N VAL A 276 2.55 -6.20 23.97
CA VAL A 276 2.53 -7.15 22.85
C VAL A 276 3.29 -6.60 21.66
N THR A 277 3.02 -5.36 21.23
CA THR A 277 3.72 -4.74 20.10
C THR A 277 5.20 -4.53 20.43
N ASN A 278 5.54 -4.10 21.64
CA ASN A 278 6.94 -3.93 22.07
C ASN A 278 7.75 -5.22 21.93
N LYS A 279 7.16 -6.38 22.27
CA LYS A 279 7.78 -7.70 22.08
C LYS A 279 7.97 -8.06 20.61
N ILE A 280 7.05 -7.68 19.73
CA ILE A 280 7.17 -7.90 18.28
C ILE A 280 8.27 -7.01 17.70
N VAL A 281 8.24 -5.71 18.02
CA VAL A 281 9.23 -4.71 17.62
C VAL A 281 10.64 -5.14 18.04
N SER A 282 10.84 -5.53 19.30
CA SER A 282 12.13 -6.01 19.82
C SER A 282 12.63 -7.23 19.05
N ARG A 283 11.75 -8.20 18.76
CA ARG A 283 12.13 -9.38 17.95
C ARG A 283 12.54 -9.02 16.53
N TYR A 284 11.95 -8.00 15.92
CA TYR A 284 12.32 -7.56 14.58
C TYR A 284 13.67 -6.86 14.55
N VAL A 285 14.01 -6.11 15.60
CA VAL A 285 15.37 -5.57 15.80
C VAL A 285 16.39 -6.69 15.95
N ASP A 286 16.13 -7.65 16.84
CA ASP A 286 17.05 -8.76 17.13
C ASP A 286 17.18 -9.76 15.96
N ARG A 287 16.13 -9.89 15.14
CA ARG A 287 16.04 -10.86 14.05
C ARG A 287 15.54 -10.18 12.77
N PRO A 288 16.39 -9.43 12.05
CA PRO A 288 15.99 -8.71 10.84
C PRO A 288 15.42 -9.61 9.74
N ASN A 289 15.91 -10.85 9.62
CA ASN A 289 15.37 -11.82 8.66
C ASN A 289 13.95 -12.30 9.02
N LEU A 290 13.60 -12.31 10.32
CA LEU A 290 12.23 -12.58 10.76
C LEU A 290 11.29 -11.46 10.30
N PHE A 291 11.70 -10.20 10.50
CA PHE A 291 10.94 -9.05 10.00
C PHE A 291 10.70 -9.16 8.49
N ARG A 292 11.75 -9.32 7.69
CA ARG A 292 11.63 -9.39 6.22
C ARG A 292 10.71 -10.53 5.77
N LYS A 293 10.79 -11.70 6.41
CA LYS A 293 9.90 -12.83 6.14
C LYS A 293 8.45 -12.50 6.49
N GLN A 294 8.21 -11.95 7.67
CA GLN A 294 6.85 -11.61 8.11
C GLN A 294 6.27 -10.48 7.25
N PHE A 295 7.08 -9.51 6.83
CA PHE A 295 6.67 -8.43 5.95
C PHE A 295 6.16 -8.97 4.62
N SER A 296 6.88 -9.90 3.98
CA SER A 296 6.41 -10.57 2.77
C SER A 296 5.09 -11.33 2.98
N GLN A 297 4.92 -11.98 4.14
CA GLN A 297 3.67 -12.69 4.47
C GLN A 297 2.49 -11.73 4.65
N SER A 298 2.69 -10.62 5.36
CA SER A 298 1.65 -9.60 5.56
C SER A 298 1.34 -8.85 4.26
N MET A 299 2.32 -8.63 3.38
CA MET A 299 2.09 -8.09 2.04
C MET A 299 1.26 -9.02 1.14
N ILE A 300 1.46 -10.35 1.24
CA ILE A 300 0.59 -11.33 0.56
C ILE A 300 -0.85 -11.19 1.06
N LYS A 301 -1.05 -11.17 2.38
CA LYS A 301 -2.40 -11.04 2.96
C LYS A 301 -3.06 -9.72 2.55
N LEU A 302 -2.33 -8.60 2.63
CA LEU A 302 -2.83 -7.29 2.20
C LEU A 302 -3.25 -7.32 0.74
N GLY A 303 -2.42 -7.88 -0.14
CA GLY A 303 -2.73 -7.99 -1.57
C GLY A 303 -3.95 -8.85 -1.90
N GLU A 304 -4.49 -9.62 -0.95
CA GLU A 304 -5.63 -10.51 -1.14
C GLU A 304 -6.95 -9.94 -0.57
N VAL A 305 -6.92 -8.70 -0.09
CA VAL A 305 -8.10 -8.02 0.46
C VAL A 305 -9.09 -7.69 -0.65
N ASN A 306 -10.32 -8.21 -0.52
CA ASN A 306 -11.50 -7.88 -1.32
C ASN A 306 -11.24 -7.78 -2.84
N VAL A 307 -10.46 -8.71 -3.37
CA VAL A 307 -10.09 -8.72 -4.80
C VAL A 307 -11.28 -9.07 -5.70
N LEU A 308 -11.37 -8.41 -6.84
CA LEU A 308 -12.33 -8.75 -7.89
C LEU A 308 -11.76 -9.85 -8.79
N THR A 309 -12.58 -10.85 -9.13
CA THR A 309 -12.12 -11.99 -9.93
C THR A 309 -13.14 -12.47 -10.95
N GLY A 310 -12.72 -13.31 -11.90
CA GLY A 310 -13.62 -13.92 -12.87
C GLY A 310 -14.34 -12.90 -13.76
N LYS A 311 -15.62 -12.63 -13.47
CA LYS A 311 -16.46 -11.66 -14.21
C LYS A 311 -16.67 -10.34 -13.46
N GLU A 312 -16.17 -10.21 -12.24
CA GLU A 312 -16.29 -8.99 -11.43
C GLU A 312 -15.31 -7.93 -11.94
N GLY A 313 -15.77 -6.68 -12.09
CA GLY A 313 -14.94 -5.61 -12.64
C GLY A 313 -14.48 -5.86 -14.08
N GLU A 314 -13.38 -5.22 -14.49
CA GLU A 314 -12.89 -5.24 -15.87
C GLU A 314 -11.37 -5.45 -15.99
N ILE A 315 -10.85 -5.44 -17.22
CA ILE A 315 -9.42 -5.24 -17.48
C ILE A 315 -9.30 -3.89 -18.18
N ARG A 316 -8.91 -2.86 -17.43
CA ARG A 316 -8.80 -1.50 -17.97
C ARG A 316 -7.68 -1.44 -19.00
N LEU A 317 -7.92 -0.77 -20.13
CA LEU A 317 -6.87 -0.50 -21.12
C LEU A 317 -5.98 0.69 -20.71
N ASN A 318 -6.52 1.58 -19.89
CA ASN A 318 -5.82 2.70 -19.30
C ASN A 318 -6.13 2.74 -17.80
N CYS A 319 -5.11 2.68 -16.95
CA CYS A 319 -5.28 2.59 -15.50
C CYS A 319 -5.89 3.83 -14.85
N ARG A 320 -6.10 4.92 -15.59
CA ARG A 320 -6.70 6.16 -15.09
C ARG A 320 -8.20 6.26 -15.30
N ARG A 321 -8.82 5.34 -16.03
CA ARG A 321 -10.24 5.42 -16.35
C ARG A 321 -10.86 4.06 -16.61
N VAL A 322 -12.15 3.96 -16.32
CA VAL A 322 -12.99 2.81 -16.69
C VAL A 322 -13.08 2.73 -18.23
N ASN A 323 -13.15 1.52 -18.79
CA ASN A 323 -13.38 1.36 -20.23
C ASN A 323 -14.77 1.88 -20.63
N LYS A 324 -14.93 2.25 -21.90
CA LYS A 324 -16.20 2.67 -22.50
C LYS A 324 -16.80 1.56 -23.35
#